data_AF-A0A957UVB0-F1
#
_entry.id   AF-A0A957UVB0-F1
#
_cell.length_a   1.000
_cell.length_b   1.000
_cell.length_c   1.000
_cell.angle_alpha   90.00
_cell.angle_beta   90.00
_cell.angle_gamma   90.00
#
_symmetry.space_group_name_H-M   'P 1'
#
loop_
_entity.id
_entity.type
_entity.pdbx_description
1 polymer ?
#
loop_
_entity_poly.entity_id
_entity_poly.type
_entity_poly.pdbx_seq_one_letter_code
_entity_poly.pdbx_strand_id
1 'polypeptide(L)'
;GLPLSITPRQEVQLEQVYSRGLGPYFVAGTDHQAVVRGRSPRHRGVLMGRVTRVLAGRVWLVPEANAADAPLKPGDGIVFDAADWRSPEEPEEGGRVYHVTPQRSGALELTFGNGAINFARIRPGDLLWRSHDPELDKAVRLYTEAAAPVHRQPVTVHVTAVEGAPLVTVWSLAGHPDVTTTLWSDEPLGQATQRAVDVAYLREQLGRLGGTPYELADLTAEVSGRPFAPSSLLNHLRRQAVAQLQAQQEARTITVNEPLAVLAEVMGKRREGDKEWGSEFRPSPLAPRPSTITNLQSPVSQSPSLHLLVRTPEQLDAALAVWPASITLDYLELYGLRTSVERVQEAGIAVRVASPRVLKPNEQRIVNFLLRLGCPVLVRSAGLLHALREAPDAPELIGDFSLNAANELTARTFLALGLARLTPTHDLNAAQVSDLARRLG
;
A
#
# COMPACT_ATOMS: atom_id res chain seq x y z
N GLY A 1 -31.97 -3.81 -3.44
CA GLY A 1 -30.84 -3.04 -2.88
C GLY A 1 -31.39 -1.92 -2.04
N LEU A 2 -30.64 -1.46 -1.03
CA LEU A 2 -30.96 -0.22 -0.34
C LEU A 2 -30.90 0.96 -1.33
N PRO A 3 -31.73 2.00 -1.16
CA PRO A 3 -31.62 3.20 -1.98
C PRO A 3 -30.22 3.80 -1.84
N LEU A 4 -29.71 4.37 -2.94
CA LEU A 4 -28.45 5.12 -2.93
C LEU A 4 -28.56 6.24 -1.89
N SER A 5 -27.68 6.21 -0.89
CA SER A 5 -27.66 7.19 0.21
C SER A 5 -26.86 8.45 -0.12
N ILE A 6 -26.59 8.70 -1.39
CA ILE A 6 -25.79 9.84 -1.86
C ILE A 6 -26.72 10.89 -2.49
N THR A 7 -26.44 12.15 -2.20
CA THR A 7 -27.11 13.30 -2.82
C THR A 7 -26.49 13.60 -4.20
N PRO A 8 -27.21 14.28 -5.12
CA PRO A 8 -26.65 14.68 -6.42
C PRO A 8 -25.33 15.46 -6.30
N ARG A 9 -25.24 16.35 -5.31
CA ARG A 9 -24.00 17.09 -5.03
C ARG A 9 -22.83 16.17 -4.63
N GLN A 10 -23.08 15.13 -3.83
CA GLN A 10 -22.06 14.15 -3.45
C GLN A 10 -21.64 13.28 -4.63
N GLU A 11 -22.58 12.94 -5.52
CA GLU A 11 -22.30 12.24 -6.76
C GLU A 11 -21.34 13.05 -7.65
N VAL A 12 -21.61 14.35 -7.82
CA VAL A 12 -20.71 15.26 -8.56
C VAL A 12 -19.34 15.42 -7.88
N GLN A 13 -19.28 15.42 -6.55
CA GLN A 13 -18.00 15.40 -5.82
C GLN A 13 -17.19 14.13 -6.07
N LEU A 14 -17.86 12.97 -6.19
CA LEU A 14 -17.21 11.71 -6.55
C LEU A 14 -16.69 11.75 -8.00
N GLU A 15 -17.48 12.26 -8.94
CA GLU A 15 -17.02 12.48 -10.33
C GLU A 15 -15.82 13.43 -10.42
N GLN A 16 -15.78 14.45 -9.55
CA GLN A 16 -14.68 15.41 -9.49
C GLN A 16 -13.34 14.78 -9.15
N VAL A 17 -13.32 13.62 -8.48
CA VAL A 17 -12.11 12.88 -8.11
C VAL A 17 -11.92 11.57 -8.89
N TYR A 18 -12.97 11.02 -9.50
CA TYR A 18 -12.95 9.73 -10.19
C TYR A 18 -12.95 9.85 -11.72
N SER A 19 -12.10 9.07 -12.39
CA SER A 19 -11.68 9.35 -13.77
C SER A 19 -12.50 8.75 -14.90
N ARG A 20 -13.41 7.80 -14.60
CA ARG A 20 -14.10 7.02 -15.63
C ARG A 20 -15.60 7.31 -15.74
N GLY A 21 -16.09 8.28 -14.97
CA GLY A 21 -17.51 8.54 -14.76
C GLY A 21 -18.09 7.62 -13.68
N LEU A 22 -19.39 7.74 -13.42
CA LEU A 22 -20.12 6.84 -12.55
C LEU A 22 -21.08 5.99 -13.40
N GLY A 23 -21.13 4.69 -13.13
CA GLY A 23 -21.96 3.77 -13.90
C GLY A 23 -21.89 2.33 -13.41
N PRO A 24 -22.81 1.47 -13.86
CA PRO A 24 -22.85 0.05 -13.48
C PRO A 24 -21.74 -0.79 -14.14
N TYR A 25 -21.10 -0.28 -15.20
CA TYR A 25 -19.99 -0.94 -15.90
C TYR A 25 -20.23 -2.44 -16.14
N PHE A 26 -19.27 -3.27 -15.75
CA PHE A 26 -19.29 -4.73 -15.93
C PHE A 26 -20.41 -5.45 -15.17
N VAL A 27 -21.10 -4.78 -14.23
CA VAL A 27 -22.26 -5.37 -13.53
C VAL A 27 -23.42 -5.58 -14.51
N ALA A 28 -23.60 -4.71 -15.50
CA ALA A 28 -24.67 -4.80 -16.50
C ALA A 28 -24.28 -5.60 -17.76
N GLY A 29 -23.02 -6.00 -17.89
CA GLY A 29 -22.49 -6.71 -19.06
C GLY A 29 -21.15 -6.13 -19.55
N THR A 30 -20.50 -6.82 -20.48
CA THR A 30 -19.21 -6.40 -21.06
C THR A 30 -19.41 -5.49 -22.26
N ASP A 31 -19.59 -4.19 -22.02
CA ASP A 31 -19.51 -3.15 -23.06
C ASP A 31 -18.29 -2.26 -22.81
N HIS A 32 -17.20 -2.56 -23.51
CA HIS A 32 -15.93 -1.85 -23.34
C HIS A 32 -16.01 -0.38 -23.81
N GLN A 33 -16.90 -0.05 -24.75
CA GLN A 33 -17.06 1.32 -25.27
C GLN A 33 -17.85 2.20 -24.29
N ALA A 34 -18.78 1.59 -23.53
CA ALA A 34 -19.46 2.27 -22.43
C ALA A 34 -18.53 2.56 -21.25
N VAL A 35 -17.50 1.73 -21.04
CA VAL A 35 -16.57 1.81 -19.90
C VAL A 35 -15.40 2.77 -20.16
N VAL A 36 -14.90 2.85 -21.40
CA VAL A 36 -13.72 3.66 -21.75
C VAL A 36 -14.05 4.59 -22.93
N ARG A 37 -14.32 5.86 -22.62
CA ARG A 37 -14.41 6.91 -23.65
C ARG A 37 -13.00 7.41 -23.96
N GLY A 38 -12.41 6.94 -25.07
CA GLY A 38 -11.04 7.26 -25.52
C GLY A 38 -10.78 8.70 -25.97
N ARG A 39 -11.43 9.71 -25.35
CA ARG A 39 -11.24 11.15 -25.67
C ARG A 39 -10.01 11.75 -24.97
N SER A 40 -9.55 11.16 -23.87
CA SER A 40 -8.36 11.61 -23.13
C SER A 40 -7.76 10.49 -22.30
N PRO A 41 -6.42 10.42 -22.18
CA PRO A 41 -5.77 9.54 -21.21
C PRO A 41 -5.81 10.09 -19.77
N ARG A 42 -6.21 11.35 -19.55
CA ARG A 42 -6.18 12.02 -18.24
C ARG A 42 -7.58 12.27 -17.67
N HIS A 43 -7.68 12.24 -16.35
CA HIS A 43 -8.87 12.69 -15.64
C HIS A 43 -9.04 14.21 -15.79
N ARG A 44 -10.24 14.65 -16.17
CA ARG A 44 -10.58 16.06 -16.36
C ARG A 44 -11.58 16.60 -15.33
N GLY A 45 -12.04 15.78 -14.39
CA GLY A 45 -13.07 16.13 -13.41
C GLY A 45 -14.47 16.19 -14.01
N VAL A 46 -15.25 17.22 -13.65
CA VAL A 46 -16.68 17.33 -13.97
C VAL A 46 -16.88 18.19 -15.22
N LEU A 47 -17.75 17.74 -16.14
CA LEU A 47 -18.16 18.56 -17.29
C LEU A 47 -19.08 19.68 -16.80
N MET A 48 -18.65 20.93 -16.99
CA MET A 48 -19.38 22.10 -16.48
C MET A 48 -20.19 22.81 -17.54
N GLY A 49 -19.84 22.67 -18.82
CA GLY A 49 -20.49 23.42 -19.87
C GLY A 49 -19.84 23.31 -21.22
N ARG A 50 -20.44 23.99 -22.19
CA ARG A 50 -19.95 24.13 -23.56
C ARG A 50 -19.72 25.59 -23.90
N VAL A 51 -18.57 25.89 -24.50
CA VAL A 51 -18.20 27.24 -24.92
C VAL A 51 -19.13 27.71 -26.03
N THR A 52 -19.74 28.88 -25.85
CA THR A 52 -20.59 29.51 -26.88
C THR A 52 -19.90 30.70 -27.53
N ARG A 53 -19.04 31.41 -26.81
CA ARG A 53 -18.33 32.56 -27.34
C ARG A 53 -16.98 32.75 -26.66
N VAL A 54 -15.98 33.11 -27.44
CA VAL A 54 -14.65 33.50 -26.97
C VAL A 54 -14.46 35.00 -27.28
N LEU A 55 -14.08 35.77 -26.26
CA LEU A 55 -13.78 37.20 -26.33
C LEU A 55 -12.31 37.40 -25.93
N ALA A 56 -11.76 38.60 -26.18
CA ALA A 56 -10.34 38.90 -26.01
C ALA A 56 -9.76 38.61 -24.60
N GLY A 57 -10.61 38.50 -23.57
CA GLY A 57 -10.20 38.13 -22.22
C GLY A 57 -11.27 37.38 -21.41
N ARG A 58 -12.30 36.87 -22.09
CA ARG A 58 -13.47 36.24 -21.44
C ARG A 58 -13.99 35.09 -22.28
N VAL A 59 -14.58 34.10 -21.62
CA VAL A 59 -15.25 32.99 -22.29
C VAL A 59 -16.68 32.90 -21.80
N TRP A 60 -17.62 32.76 -22.72
CA TRP A 60 -19.03 32.49 -22.39
C TRP A 60 -19.31 31.01 -22.63
N LEU A 61 -20.05 30.40 -21.70
CA LEU A 61 -20.47 29.01 -21.80
C LEU A 61 -21.94 28.84 -21.43
N VAL A 62 -22.55 27.78 -21.96
CA VAL A 62 -23.84 27.28 -21.48
C VAL A 62 -23.56 26.16 -20.48
N PRO A 63 -24.07 26.27 -19.24
CA PRO A 63 -23.82 25.26 -18.21
C PRO A 63 -24.50 23.94 -18.55
N GLU A 64 -23.83 22.83 -18.23
CA GLU A 64 -24.41 21.47 -18.29
C GLU A 64 -25.21 21.16 -17.01
N ALA A 65 -25.99 20.07 -17.02
CA ALA A 65 -26.83 19.67 -15.89
C ALA A 65 -26.05 19.58 -14.55
N ASN A 66 -24.84 19.00 -14.57
CA ASN A 66 -24.00 18.85 -13.39
C ASN A 66 -23.57 20.20 -12.77
N ALA A 67 -23.61 21.30 -13.53
CA ALA A 67 -23.30 22.63 -13.02
C ALA A 67 -24.41 23.21 -12.14
N ALA A 68 -25.62 22.63 -12.13
CA ALA A 68 -26.68 23.04 -11.20
C ALA A 68 -26.36 22.60 -9.76
N ASP A 69 -25.88 21.37 -9.59
CA ASP A 69 -25.61 20.78 -8.27
C ASP A 69 -24.24 21.18 -7.69
N ALA A 70 -23.30 21.57 -8.55
CA ALA A 70 -21.97 22.05 -8.15
C ALA A 70 -21.47 23.18 -9.06
N PRO A 71 -22.01 24.41 -8.95
CA PRO A 71 -21.72 25.51 -9.86
C PRO A 71 -20.22 25.87 -9.89
N LEU A 72 -19.78 26.40 -11.03
CA LEU A 72 -18.45 27.00 -11.17
C LEU A 72 -18.31 28.18 -10.21
N LYS A 73 -17.17 28.27 -9.52
CA LYS A 73 -16.84 29.36 -8.60
C LYS A 73 -15.44 29.91 -8.84
N PRO A 74 -15.15 31.14 -8.39
CA PRO A 74 -13.78 31.67 -8.35
C PRO A 74 -12.82 30.71 -7.65
N GLY A 75 -11.64 30.52 -8.23
CA GLY A 75 -10.61 29.60 -7.74
C GLY A 75 -10.68 28.19 -8.33
N ASP A 76 -11.77 27.81 -9.02
CA ASP A 76 -11.86 26.53 -9.70
C ASP A 76 -10.77 26.42 -10.79
N GLY A 77 -10.14 25.25 -10.87
CA GLY A 77 -9.28 24.90 -12.00
C GLY A 77 -10.11 24.31 -13.12
N ILE A 78 -9.90 24.80 -14.34
CA ILE A 78 -10.63 24.38 -15.53
C ILE A 78 -9.70 23.94 -16.64
N VAL A 79 -10.21 23.10 -17.54
CA VAL A 79 -9.56 22.70 -18.79
C VAL A 79 -10.58 22.74 -19.92
N PHE A 80 -10.16 23.27 -21.07
CA PHE A 80 -10.92 23.26 -22.31
C PHE A 80 -10.57 22.01 -23.13
N ASP A 81 -11.59 21.20 -23.43
CA ASP A 81 -11.47 20.04 -24.31
C ASP A 81 -11.77 20.45 -25.76
N ALA A 82 -10.68 20.63 -26.49
CA ALA A 82 -10.64 20.95 -27.92
C ALA A 82 -10.45 19.71 -28.81
N ALA A 83 -10.79 18.49 -28.34
CA ALA A 83 -10.52 17.24 -29.04
C ALA A 83 -11.11 17.15 -30.46
N ASP A 84 -12.10 17.99 -30.80
CA ASP A 84 -12.71 18.01 -32.12
C ASP A 84 -11.81 18.67 -33.18
N TRP A 85 -10.75 19.38 -32.79
CA TRP A 85 -9.86 20.08 -33.73
C TRP A 85 -8.39 20.16 -33.29
N ARG A 86 -8.04 19.66 -32.11
CA ARG A 86 -6.67 19.62 -31.58
C ARG A 86 -6.19 18.17 -31.47
N SER A 87 -4.97 17.91 -31.92
CA SER A 87 -4.31 16.61 -31.75
C SER A 87 -4.16 16.26 -30.26
N PRO A 88 -4.53 15.03 -29.81
CA PRO A 88 -4.49 14.63 -28.41
C PRO A 88 -3.14 14.81 -27.70
N GLU A 89 -2.04 14.81 -28.46
CA GLU A 89 -0.66 14.96 -27.97
C GLU A 89 -0.32 16.38 -27.51
N GLU A 90 -1.05 17.39 -27.97
CA GLU A 90 -0.81 18.77 -27.53
C GLU A 90 -1.28 18.99 -26.08
N PRO A 91 -0.65 19.90 -25.33
CA PRO A 91 -1.14 20.28 -24.00
C PRO A 91 -2.52 20.93 -24.09
N GLU A 92 -3.43 20.58 -23.19
CA GLU A 92 -4.74 21.23 -23.13
C GLU A 92 -4.62 22.65 -22.58
N GLU A 93 -5.49 23.54 -23.04
CA GLU A 93 -5.56 24.90 -22.50
C GLU A 93 -6.44 24.91 -21.25
N GLY A 94 -6.00 25.59 -20.20
CA GLY A 94 -6.70 25.59 -18.92
C GLY A 94 -6.08 26.55 -17.92
N GLY A 95 -6.80 26.83 -16.84
CA GLY A 95 -6.37 27.82 -15.86
C GLY A 95 -7.31 27.92 -14.67
N ARG A 96 -7.07 28.93 -13.82
CA ARG A 96 -7.92 29.24 -12.67
C ARG A 96 -8.97 30.27 -13.05
N VAL A 97 -10.22 29.99 -12.72
CA VAL A 97 -11.33 30.94 -12.88
C VAL A 97 -11.17 32.06 -11.85
N TYR A 98 -11.22 33.31 -12.30
CA TYR A 98 -11.09 34.48 -11.43
C TYR A 98 -12.47 35.06 -11.06
N HIS A 99 -13.36 35.22 -12.05
CA HIS A 99 -14.76 35.55 -11.82
C HIS A 99 -15.69 34.70 -12.68
N VAL A 100 -16.88 34.42 -12.11
CA VAL A 100 -18.01 33.78 -12.78
C VAL A 100 -19.19 34.73 -12.69
N THR A 101 -19.66 35.22 -13.84
CA THR A 101 -20.77 36.19 -13.89
C THR A 101 -21.93 35.60 -14.70
N PRO A 102 -23.11 35.40 -14.08
CA PRO A 102 -24.27 34.93 -14.82
C PRO A 102 -24.78 36.02 -15.78
N GLN A 103 -25.13 35.62 -17.00
CA GLN A 103 -25.71 36.49 -18.01
C GLN A 103 -27.23 36.31 -18.04
N ARG A 104 -27.95 37.34 -18.50
CA ARG A 104 -29.43 37.29 -18.64
C ARG A 104 -29.92 36.19 -19.58
N SER A 105 -29.07 35.71 -20.48
CA SER A 105 -29.32 34.61 -21.41
C SER A 105 -29.21 33.21 -20.77
N GLY A 106 -28.85 33.11 -19.49
CA GLY A 106 -28.54 31.83 -18.82
C GLY A 106 -27.12 31.31 -19.09
N ALA A 107 -26.32 32.02 -19.88
CA ALA A 107 -24.90 31.74 -20.05
C ALA A 107 -24.08 32.20 -18.84
N LEU A 108 -22.93 31.59 -18.63
CA LEU A 108 -21.93 32.04 -17.66
C LEU A 108 -20.78 32.70 -18.39
N GLU A 109 -20.40 33.89 -17.96
CA GLU A 109 -19.17 34.56 -18.37
C GLU A 109 -18.05 34.23 -17.37
N LEU A 110 -16.95 33.68 -17.88
CA LEU A 110 -15.74 33.40 -17.12
C LEU A 110 -14.64 34.40 -17.47
N THR A 111 -13.94 34.88 -16.45
CA THR A 111 -12.72 35.66 -16.58
C THR A 111 -11.56 34.98 -15.88
N PHE A 112 -10.36 35.29 -16.34
CA PHE A 112 -9.12 34.62 -15.94
C PHE A 112 -8.05 35.63 -15.59
N GLY A 113 -6.99 35.19 -14.90
CA GLY A 113 -5.81 36.01 -14.66
C GLY A 113 -5.16 36.48 -15.97
N ASN A 114 -4.50 37.64 -15.93
CA ASN A 114 -3.82 38.18 -17.12
C ASN A 114 -2.75 37.22 -17.64
N GLY A 115 -2.82 36.87 -18.93
CA GLY A 115 -1.90 35.92 -19.56
C GLY A 115 -2.03 34.47 -19.09
N ALA A 116 -3.03 34.14 -18.25
CA ALA A 116 -3.18 32.80 -17.69
C ALA A 116 -3.73 31.77 -18.68
N ILE A 117 -4.48 32.22 -19.69
CA ILE A 117 -5.08 31.38 -20.73
C ILE A 117 -4.82 32.00 -22.10
N ASN A 118 -4.43 31.15 -23.06
CA ASN A 118 -4.35 31.50 -24.46
C ASN A 118 -5.70 31.29 -25.17
N PHE A 119 -6.47 32.37 -25.28
CA PHE A 119 -7.80 32.35 -25.91
C PHE A 119 -7.81 31.93 -27.39
N ALA A 120 -6.67 32.01 -28.10
CA ALA A 120 -6.58 31.52 -29.48
C ALA A 120 -6.68 29.99 -29.59
N ARG A 121 -6.51 29.29 -28.46
CA ARG A 121 -6.59 27.82 -28.37
C ARG A 121 -7.97 27.32 -27.93
N ILE A 122 -8.98 28.19 -27.96
CA ILE A 122 -10.35 27.89 -27.54
C ILE A 122 -11.30 28.29 -28.68
N ARG A 123 -12.28 27.43 -28.99
CA ARG A 123 -13.31 27.69 -30.00
C ARG A 123 -14.72 27.54 -29.41
N PRO A 124 -15.71 28.27 -29.97
CA PRO A 124 -17.11 27.92 -29.76
C PRO A 124 -17.35 26.45 -30.09
N GLY A 125 -18.00 25.74 -29.16
CA GLY A 125 -18.24 24.31 -29.25
C GLY A 125 -17.34 23.46 -28.35
N ASP A 126 -16.19 23.96 -27.90
CA ASP A 126 -15.31 23.24 -26.98
C ASP A 126 -16.01 22.98 -25.64
N LEU A 127 -15.69 21.85 -25.01
CA LEU A 127 -16.24 21.50 -23.70
C LEU A 127 -15.35 22.08 -22.60
N LEU A 128 -15.95 22.54 -21.50
CA LEU A 128 -15.22 23.02 -20.32
C LEU A 128 -15.41 22.05 -19.17
N TRP A 129 -14.29 21.56 -18.64
CA TRP A 129 -14.24 20.65 -17.51
C TRP A 129 -13.67 21.38 -16.29
N ARG A 130 -14.25 21.17 -15.10
CA ARG A 130 -13.63 21.56 -13.83
C ARG A 130 -12.66 20.46 -13.42
N SER A 131 -11.37 20.73 -13.55
CA SER A 131 -10.29 19.79 -13.22
C SER A 131 -9.86 19.86 -11.75
N HIS A 132 -10.20 20.95 -11.05
CA HIS A 132 -9.83 21.13 -9.65
C HIS A 132 -10.86 22.00 -8.90
N ASP A 133 -11.33 21.52 -7.76
CA ASP A 133 -12.14 22.27 -6.80
C ASP A 133 -11.34 22.47 -5.49
N PRO A 134 -10.90 23.69 -5.15
CA PRO A 134 -10.10 23.96 -3.95
C PRO A 134 -10.80 23.59 -2.63
N GLU A 135 -12.13 23.67 -2.56
CA GLU A 135 -12.88 23.32 -1.35
C GLU A 135 -12.90 21.80 -1.16
N LEU A 136 -13.08 21.06 -2.26
CA LEU A 136 -13.02 19.60 -2.23
C LEU A 136 -11.60 19.12 -1.90
N ASP A 137 -10.57 19.71 -2.52
CA ASP A 137 -9.17 19.40 -2.22
C ASP A 137 -8.88 19.59 -0.72
N LYS A 138 -9.28 20.74 -0.15
CA LYS A 138 -9.14 21.01 1.29
C LYS A 138 -9.91 20.00 2.16
N ALA A 139 -11.11 19.59 1.76
CA ALA A 139 -11.89 18.61 2.50
C ALA A 139 -11.27 17.21 2.46
N VAL A 140 -10.68 16.83 1.32
CA VAL A 140 -10.06 15.51 1.11
C VAL A 140 -8.66 15.43 1.74
N ARG A 141 -7.92 16.56 1.83
CA ARG A 141 -6.59 16.63 2.45
C ARG A 141 -6.53 16.02 3.84
N LEU A 142 -7.58 16.15 4.65
CA LEU A 142 -7.64 15.53 5.98
C LEU A 142 -7.45 14.00 5.94
N TYR A 143 -7.84 13.35 4.84
CA TYR A 143 -7.77 11.91 4.65
C TYR A 143 -6.51 11.46 3.89
N THR A 144 -5.86 12.36 3.15
CA THR A 144 -4.65 12.07 2.37
C THR A 144 -3.36 12.54 3.04
N GLU A 145 -3.45 13.57 3.89
CA GLU A 145 -2.35 14.14 4.67
C GLU A 145 -2.65 13.94 6.16
N ALA A 146 -1.89 13.06 6.81
CA ALA A 146 -2.04 12.86 8.24
C ALA A 146 -1.52 14.09 9.00
N ALA A 147 -2.40 14.80 9.70
CA ALA A 147 -2.03 15.97 10.53
C ALA A 147 -1.07 15.63 11.69
N ALA A 148 -1.00 14.35 12.05
CA ALA A 148 -0.06 13.80 13.01
C ALA A 148 0.45 12.44 12.48
N PRO A 149 1.65 11.98 12.90
CA PRO A 149 2.14 10.67 12.54
C PRO A 149 1.13 9.58 12.86
N VAL A 150 0.76 8.79 11.86
CA VAL A 150 -0.27 7.73 11.95
C VAL A 150 0.15 6.62 12.94
N HIS A 151 1.46 6.46 13.13
CA HIS A 151 2.04 5.55 14.11
C HIS A 151 3.19 6.26 14.84
N ARG A 152 3.18 6.20 16.18
CA ARG A 152 4.24 6.75 17.02
C ARG A 152 5.05 5.60 17.61
N GLN A 153 6.37 5.72 17.55
CA GLN A 153 7.28 4.73 18.09
C GLN A 153 7.56 5.02 19.58
N PRO A 154 7.46 4.02 20.46
CA PRO A 154 7.80 4.17 21.86
C PRO A 154 9.29 4.46 22.06
N VAL A 155 9.60 5.54 22.77
CA VAL A 155 10.95 5.90 23.22
C VAL A 155 11.08 5.76 24.74
N THR A 156 12.21 5.24 25.19
CA THR A 156 12.62 5.22 26.59
C THR A 156 13.70 6.25 26.83
N VAL A 157 13.60 6.98 27.94
CA VAL A 157 14.54 8.06 28.28
C VAL A 157 15.18 7.78 29.63
N HIS A 158 16.50 7.82 29.69
CA HIS A 158 17.24 7.82 30.94
C HIS A 158 17.89 9.18 31.16
N VAL A 159 17.70 9.77 32.34
CA VAL A 159 18.21 11.11 32.68
C VAL A 159 19.15 11.03 33.87
N THR A 160 20.36 11.55 33.72
CA THR A 160 21.29 11.71 34.85
C THR A 160 21.41 13.20 35.16
N ALA A 161 20.93 13.61 36.33
CA ALA A 161 20.89 15.00 36.79
C ALA A 161 21.65 15.13 38.11
N VAL A 162 22.87 15.66 38.05
CA VAL A 162 23.72 15.86 39.23
C VAL A 162 24.05 17.34 39.39
N GLU A 163 23.86 17.87 40.59
CA GLU A 163 24.22 19.26 40.92
C GLU A 163 25.72 19.49 40.66
N GLY A 164 26.06 20.55 39.91
CA GLY A 164 27.43 20.87 39.52
C GLY A 164 27.97 20.09 38.32
N ALA A 165 27.17 19.21 37.70
CA ALA A 165 27.53 18.49 36.49
C ALA A 165 26.53 18.74 35.34
N PRO A 166 26.92 18.53 34.08
CA PRO A 166 25.99 18.59 32.96
C PRO A 166 24.84 17.59 33.10
N LEU A 167 23.66 17.97 32.65
CA LEU A 167 22.53 17.06 32.47
C LEU A 167 22.83 16.10 31.34
N VAL A 168 22.64 14.80 31.57
CA VAL A 168 22.76 13.78 30.52
C VAL A 168 21.38 13.19 30.24
N THR A 169 21.00 13.11 28.97
CA THR A 169 19.79 12.38 28.54
C THR A 169 20.13 11.34 27.50
N VAL A 170 19.80 10.09 27.76
CA VAL A 170 19.93 8.97 26.82
C VAL A 170 18.54 8.61 26.33
N TRP A 171 18.35 8.56 25.02
CA TRP A 171 17.08 8.24 24.35
C TRP A 171 17.26 7.01 23.48
N SER A 172 16.38 6.03 23.61
CA SER A 172 16.40 4.81 22.79
C SER A 172 15.00 4.41 22.33
N LEU A 173 14.92 3.75 21.15
CA LEU A 173 13.66 3.19 20.66
C LEU A 173 13.40 1.84 21.31
N ALA A 174 12.22 1.64 21.90
CA ALA A 174 11.91 0.39 22.60
C ALA A 174 11.90 -0.83 21.65
N GLY A 175 11.49 -0.64 20.39
CA GLY A 175 11.52 -1.70 19.36
C GLY A 175 12.89 -1.91 18.69
N HIS A 176 13.80 -0.94 18.82
CA HIS A 176 15.15 -0.97 18.24
C HIS A 176 16.15 -0.35 19.22
N PRO A 177 16.53 -1.06 20.29
CA PRO A 177 17.42 -0.53 21.32
C PRO A 177 18.82 -0.14 20.81
N ASP A 178 19.19 -0.62 19.61
CA ASP A 178 20.39 -0.23 18.87
C ASP A 178 20.37 1.23 18.39
N VAL A 179 19.18 1.79 18.20
CA VAL A 179 19.00 3.20 17.84
C VAL A 179 18.92 4.01 19.13
N THR A 180 20.04 4.64 19.47
CA THR A 180 20.19 5.43 20.70
C THR A 180 20.94 6.74 20.44
N THR A 181 20.60 7.76 21.22
CA THR A 181 21.35 9.02 21.28
C THR A 181 21.56 9.45 22.72
N THR A 182 22.75 9.98 22.99
CA THR A 182 23.11 10.59 24.26
C THR A 182 23.37 12.06 24.02
N LEU A 183 22.78 12.91 24.86
CA LEU A 183 22.96 14.35 24.82
C LEU A 183 23.38 14.88 26.18
N TRP A 184 24.13 15.98 26.15
CA TRP A 184 24.63 16.68 27.33
C TRP A 184 24.15 18.13 27.29
N SER A 185 23.87 18.72 28.45
CA SER A 185 23.77 20.18 28.54
C SER A 185 25.15 20.82 28.38
N ASP A 186 25.19 22.00 27.76
CA ASP A 186 26.45 22.74 27.59
C ASP A 186 26.99 23.25 28.93
N GLU A 187 26.09 23.60 29.85
CA GLU A 187 26.42 24.12 31.18
C GLU A 187 26.09 23.11 32.29
N PRO A 188 26.85 23.10 33.40
CA PRO A 188 26.52 22.33 34.58
C PRO A 188 25.20 22.76 35.23
N LEU A 189 24.48 21.82 35.85
CA LEU A 189 23.25 22.11 36.57
C LEU A 189 23.55 22.88 37.86
N GLY A 190 23.01 24.09 37.97
CA GLY A 190 23.06 24.86 39.21
C GLY A 190 22.18 24.28 40.32
N GLN A 191 22.33 24.80 41.53
CA GLN A 191 21.49 24.44 42.67
C GLN A 191 20.11 25.11 42.57
N ALA A 192 19.05 24.34 42.83
CA ALA A 192 17.68 24.84 42.79
C ALA A 192 17.34 25.70 44.02
N THR A 193 16.94 26.95 43.76
CA THR A 193 16.49 27.90 44.79
C THR A 193 15.08 27.58 45.33
N GLN A 194 14.23 26.92 44.52
CA GLN A 194 12.88 26.52 44.91
C GLN A 194 12.69 25.00 44.77
N ARG A 195 12.39 24.53 43.55
CA ARG A 195 12.12 23.11 43.27
C ARG A 195 13.25 22.51 42.46
N ALA A 196 13.85 21.44 43.00
CA ALA A 196 14.83 20.64 42.28
C ALA A 196 14.14 19.79 41.21
N VAL A 197 14.91 19.35 40.21
CA VAL A 197 14.45 18.42 39.19
C VAL A 197 13.97 17.13 39.84
N ASP A 198 12.76 16.69 39.47
CA ASP A 198 12.20 15.39 39.83
C ASP A 198 11.76 14.62 38.59
N VAL A 199 11.51 13.31 38.74
CA VAL A 199 11.12 12.43 37.63
C VAL A 199 9.82 12.89 36.98
N ALA A 200 8.89 13.45 37.76
CA ALA A 200 7.59 13.92 37.25
C ALA A 200 7.76 15.12 36.32
N TYR A 201 8.57 16.10 36.72
CA TYR A 201 8.91 17.27 35.90
C TYR A 201 9.66 16.87 34.63
N LEU A 202 10.64 15.96 34.73
CA LEU A 202 11.36 15.45 33.55
C LEU A 202 10.42 14.75 32.57
N ARG A 203 9.53 13.88 33.06
CA ARG A 203 8.52 13.19 32.24
C ARG A 203 7.58 14.18 31.56
N GLU A 204 7.15 15.22 32.28
CA GLU A 204 6.28 16.27 31.72
C GLU A 204 6.99 17.08 30.61
N GLN A 205 8.25 17.46 30.79
CA GLN A 205 8.96 18.28 29.81
C GLN A 205 9.48 17.47 28.61
N LEU A 206 10.11 16.32 28.86
CA LEU A 206 10.69 15.47 27.81
C LEU A 206 9.61 14.67 27.07
N GLY A 207 8.46 14.39 27.71
CA GLY A 207 7.33 13.69 27.10
C GLY A 207 6.50 14.51 26.12
N ARG A 208 6.76 15.83 25.97
CA ARG A 208 6.07 16.72 25.01
C ARG A 208 6.51 16.48 23.57
N LEU A 209 6.30 15.27 23.07
CA LEU A 209 6.66 14.78 21.74
C LEU A 209 5.52 14.94 20.71
N GLY A 210 4.64 15.93 20.91
CA GLY A 210 3.54 16.21 19.98
C GLY A 210 4.08 16.58 18.59
N GLY A 211 3.46 16.04 17.53
CA GLY A 211 3.86 16.27 16.14
C GLY A 211 5.12 15.52 15.70
N THR A 212 5.76 14.74 16.58
CA THR A 212 6.90 13.88 16.22
C THR A 212 6.45 12.42 16.09
N PRO A 213 7.18 11.56 15.36
CA PRO A 213 6.83 10.15 15.22
C PRO A 213 7.14 9.33 16.48
N TYR A 214 7.34 9.96 17.64
CA TYR A 214 7.76 9.31 18.89
C TYR A 214 6.76 9.57 20.00
N GLU A 215 6.62 8.61 20.92
CA GLU A 215 5.88 8.76 22.17
C GLU A 215 6.71 8.26 23.35
N LEU A 216 6.61 8.93 24.50
CA LEU A 216 7.38 8.56 25.68
C LEU A 216 6.74 7.33 26.34
N ALA A 217 7.41 6.18 26.23
CA ALA A 217 6.97 4.93 26.84
C ALA A 217 7.42 4.84 28.30
N ASP A 218 8.69 5.17 28.59
CA ASP A 218 9.21 5.21 29.94
C ASP A 218 10.28 6.29 30.14
N LEU A 219 10.41 6.73 31.39
CA LEU A 219 11.46 7.65 31.82
C LEU A 219 12.01 7.23 33.19
N THR A 220 13.32 7.01 33.23
CA THR A 220 14.08 6.78 34.46
C THR A 220 15.01 7.97 34.70
N ALA A 221 15.28 8.27 35.97
CA ALA A 221 16.18 9.37 36.32
C ALA A 221 17.03 9.06 37.54
N GLU A 222 18.30 9.41 37.45
CA GLU A 222 19.25 9.43 38.56
C GLU A 222 19.49 10.88 38.95
N VAL A 223 19.02 11.26 40.14
CA VAL A 223 19.10 12.65 40.64
C VAL A 223 19.97 12.68 41.89
N SER A 224 21.02 13.50 41.88
CA SER A 224 21.92 13.71 43.03
C SER A 224 22.06 15.20 43.36
N GLY A 225 21.90 15.54 44.65
CA GLY A 225 21.85 16.92 45.13
C GLY A 225 20.49 17.58 44.89
N ARG A 226 20.49 18.89 44.60
CA ARG A 226 19.29 19.67 44.25
C ARG A 226 19.47 20.36 42.90
N PRO A 227 19.67 19.63 41.79
CA PRO A 227 19.93 20.23 40.50
C PRO A 227 18.72 21.02 39.98
N PHE A 228 18.99 22.12 39.28
CA PHE A 228 18.02 22.94 38.58
C PHE A 228 18.22 22.81 37.07
N ALA A 229 17.16 22.40 36.35
CA ALA A 229 17.15 22.36 34.89
C ALA A 229 16.00 23.25 34.37
N PRO A 230 16.30 24.35 33.65
CA PRO A 230 15.26 25.18 33.06
C PRO A 230 14.53 24.43 31.94
N SER A 231 13.23 24.72 31.77
CA SER A 231 12.41 24.05 30.75
C SER A 231 12.91 24.33 29.32
N SER A 232 13.56 25.47 29.08
CA SER A 232 14.21 25.79 27.80
C SER A 232 15.33 24.80 27.45
N LEU A 233 16.17 24.43 28.43
CA LEU A 233 17.23 23.43 28.27
C LEU A 233 16.64 22.06 27.91
N LEU A 234 15.64 21.60 28.67
CA LEU A 234 14.97 20.31 28.42
C LEU A 234 14.30 20.29 27.04
N ASN A 235 13.68 21.40 26.63
CA ASN A 235 13.09 21.53 25.30
C ASN A 235 14.14 21.48 24.19
N HIS A 236 15.32 22.08 24.40
CA HIS A 236 16.41 22.04 23.43
C HIS A 236 16.94 20.62 23.26
N LEU A 237 17.30 19.94 24.36
CA LEU A 237 17.79 18.56 24.34
C LEU A 237 16.75 17.60 23.73
N ARG A 238 15.47 17.75 24.08
CA ARG A 238 14.38 16.96 23.48
C ARG A 238 14.33 17.13 21.96
N ARG A 239 14.41 18.37 21.45
CA ARG A 239 14.37 18.64 20.00
C ARG A 239 15.58 18.04 19.28
N GLN A 240 16.77 18.18 19.86
CA GLN A 240 17.98 17.56 19.34
C GLN A 240 17.90 16.04 19.34
N ALA A 241 17.37 15.42 20.41
CA ALA A 241 17.22 13.97 20.51
C ALA A 241 16.30 13.45 19.41
N VAL A 242 15.13 14.09 19.24
CA VAL A 242 14.17 13.75 18.17
C VAL A 242 14.82 13.85 16.78
N ALA A 243 15.58 14.92 16.52
CA ALA A 243 16.26 15.11 15.24
C ALA A 243 17.34 14.05 14.99
N GLN A 244 18.15 13.72 15.99
CA GLN A 244 19.20 12.69 15.85
C GLN A 244 18.62 11.29 15.69
N LEU A 245 17.59 10.92 16.46
CA LEU A 245 16.89 9.64 16.28
C LEU A 245 16.29 9.52 14.89
N GLN A 246 15.70 10.61 14.37
CA GLN A 246 15.14 10.62 13.02
C GLN A 246 16.23 10.43 11.96
N ALA A 247 17.34 11.17 12.06
CA ALA A 247 18.47 11.04 11.13
C ALA A 247 19.07 9.63 11.12
N GLN A 248 19.21 8.99 12.29
CA GLN A 248 19.69 7.61 12.37
C GLN A 248 18.72 6.62 11.70
N GLN A 249 17.41 6.81 11.85
CA GLN A 249 16.40 5.97 11.20
C GLN A 249 16.35 6.18 9.69
N GLU A 250 16.55 7.41 9.20
CA GLU A 250 16.66 7.71 7.77
C GLU A 250 17.93 7.13 7.14
N ALA A 251 19.03 7.10 7.91
CA ALA A 251 20.31 6.55 7.46
C ALA A 251 20.38 5.01 7.46
N ARG A 252 19.37 4.31 8.01
CA ARG A 252 19.35 2.83 8.01
C ARG A 252 19.33 2.33 6.57
N THR A 253 20.49 1.86 6.12
CA THR A 253 20.64 1.32 4.77
C THR A 253 19.99 -0.05 4.74
N ILE A 254 18.91 -0.19 3.97
CA ILE A 254 18.38 -1.51 3.62
C ILE A 254 19.43 -2.16 2.72
N THR A 255 20.11 -3.19 3.20
CA THR A 255 21.03 -3.98 2.37
C THR A 255 20.21 -4.77 1.36
N VAL A 256 20.19 -4.28 0.12
CA VAL A 256 19.64 -5.02 -1.01
C VAL A 256 20.78 -5.86 -1.58
N ASN A 257 20.73 -7.17 -1.34
CA ASN A 257 21.71 -8.08 -1.92
C ASN A 257 21.43 -8.30 -3.41
N GLU A 258 22.49 -8.46 -4.20
CA GLU A 258 22.37 -8.78 -5.63
C GLU A 258 21.65 -10.14 -5.81
N PRO A 259 20.50 -10.20 -6.51
CA PRO A 259 19.67 -11.40 -6.57
C PRO A 259 20.41 -12.65 -7.07
N LEU A 260 21.30 -12.48 -8.06
CA LEU A 260 22.06 -13.58 -8.64
C LEU A 260 23.12 -14.13 -7.67
N ALA A 261 23.72 -13.28 -6.85
CA ALA A 261 24.70 -13.71 -5.84
C ALA A 261 24.01 -14.54 -4.75
N VAL A 262 22.85 -14.08 -4.26
CA VAL A 262 22.03 -14.82 -3.29
C VAL A 262 21.57 -16.16 -3.86
N LEU A 263 21.13 -16.19 -5.11
CA LEU A 263 20.73 -17.42 -5.77
C LEU A 263 21.91 -18.41 -5.86
N ALA A 264 23.09 -17.93 -6.26
CA ALA A 264 24.29 -18.78 -6.35
C ALA A 264 24.67 -19.37 -4.98
N GLU A 265 24.57 -18.58 -3.90
CA GLU A 265 24.85 -19.05 -2.53
C GLU A 265 23.86 -20.14 -2.09
N VAL A 266 22.55 -19.91 -2.29
CA VAL A 266 21.51 -20.89 -1.96
C VAL A 266 21.69 -22.20 -2.75
N MET A 267 22.08 -22.08 -4.02
CA MET A 267 22.35 -23.24 -4.88
C MET A 267 23.66 -23.96 -4.51
N GLY A 268 24.68 -23.23 -4.06
CA GLY A 268 25.96 -23.79 -3.60
C GLY A 268 25.80 -24.67 -2.36
N LYS A 269 25.09 -24.17 -1.34
CA LYS A 269 24.83 -24.89 -0.08
C LYS A 269 24.08 -26.21 -0.28
N ARG A 270 23.21 -26.30 -1.29
CA ARG A 270 22.51 -27.55 -1.65
C ARG A 270 23.45 -28.59 -2.24
N ARG A 271 24.34 -28.19 -3.15
CA ARG A 271 25.31 -29.10 -3.78
C ARG A 271 26.32 -29.68 -2.79
N GLU A 272 26.63 -28.96 -1.71
CA GLU A 272 27.48 -29.48 -0.62
C GLU A 272 26.73 -30.47 0.28
N GLY A 273 25.46 -30.20 0.62
CA GLY A 273 24.62 -31.14 1.36
C GLY A 273 24.37 -32.47 0.63
N ASP A 274 24.24 -32.43 -0.70
CA ASP A 274 24.11 -33.63 -1.55
C ASP A 274 25.41 -34.44 -1.68
N LYS A 275 26.57 -33.87 -1.33
CA LYS A 275 27.87 -34.58 -1.37
C LYS A 275 28.20 -35.29 -0.06
N GLU A 276 27.72 -34.80 1.08
CA GLU A 276 27.92 -35.45 2.38
C GLU A 276 26.99 -36.66 2.60
N TRP A 277 25.85 -36.71 1.91
CA TRP A 277 24.94 -37.85 1.94
C TRP A 277 25.02 -38.59 0.60
N GLY A 278 25.71 -39.74 0.59
CA GLY A 278 25.95 -40.54 -0.61
C GLY A 278 24.69 -40.83 -1.46
N SER A 279 24.94 -41.15 -2.73
CA SER A 279 24.06 -41.21 -3.91
C SER A 279 22.79 -42.08 -3.88
N GLU A 280 22.20 -42.33 -2.71
CA GLU A 280 20.95 -43.08 -2.54
C GLU A 280 19.86 -42.32 -1.77
N PHE A 281 20.08 -41.06 -1.39
CA PHE A 281 19.04 -40.25 -0.78
C PHE A 281 18.12 -39.64 -1.85
N ARG A 282 17.20 -40.46 -2.37
CA ARG A 282 15.94 -39.93 -2.92
C ARG A 282 15.12 -39.44 -1.71
N PRO A 283 14.90 -38.13 -1.50
CA PRO A 283 13.91 -37.71 -0.51
C PRO A 283 12.57 -38.32 -0.94
N SER A 284 12.06 -39.26 -0.13
CA SER A 284 10.80 -39.94 -0.39
C SER A 284 9.71 -38.90 -0.66
N PRO A 285 9.10 -38.86 -1.86
CA PRO A 285 7.93 -38.02 -2.08
C PRO A 285 6.75 -38.77 -1.48
N LEU A 286 6.44 -38.55 -0.19
CA LEU A 286 5.11 -38.75 0.43
C LEU A 286 5.20 -38.66 1.95
N ALA A 287 4.77 -37.52 2.50
CA ALA A 287 3.70 -37.43 3.48
C ALA A 287 3.46 -35.95 3.81
N PRO A 288 2.23 -35.42 3.72
CA PRO A 288 1.90 -34.16 4.37
C PRO A 288 2.13 -34.40 5.86
N ARG A 289 3.04 -33.67 6.49
CA ARG A 289 3.11 -33.70 7.96
C ARG A 289 1.81 -33.07 8.46
N PRO A 290 0.91 -33.80 9.14
CA PRO A 290 -0.08 -33.15 9.95
C PRO A 290 0.69 -32.56 11.13
N SER A 291 1.08 -31.29 11.02
CA SER A 291 1.60 -30.55 12.14
C SER A 291 0.44 -30.26 13.09
N THR A 292 0.07 -31.26 13.89
CA THR A 292 -0.66 -31.01 15.13
C THR A 292 0.22 -30.08 15.94
N ILE A 293 -0.23 -28.83 16.07
CA ILE A 293 0.44 -27.75 16.80
C ILE A 293 0.58 -28.18 18.27
N THR A 294 1.71 -28.81 18.60
CA THR A 294 2.08 -29.10 19.98
C THR A 294 3.60 -29.13 20.10
N ASN A 295 4.19 -27.93 20.12
CA ASN A 295 5.42 -27.51 20.82
C ASN A 295 6.16 -26.42 20.05
N LEU A 296 5.89 -25.16 20.40
CA LEU A 296 6.56 -23.94 19.93
C LEU A 296 7.85 -23.65 20.73
N GLN A 297 8.74 -24.63 20.89
CA GLN A 297 10.01 -24.44 21.61
C GLN A 297 11.20 -25.14 20.94
N SER A 298 11.32 -25.04 19.63
CA SER A 298 12.59 -25.34 18.95
C SER A 298 12.90 -24.28 17.92
N PRO A 299 14.12 -23.71 17.90
CA PRO A 299 14.53 -22.81 16.84
C PRO A 299 14.47 -23.61 15.55
N VAL A 300 13.57 -23.24 14.65
CA VAL A 300 13.43 -23.86 13.34
C VAL A 300 14.68 -23.48 12.54
N SER A 301 15.75 -24.25 12.70
CA SER A 301 16.91 -24.24 11.83
C SER A 301 16.51 -24.92 10.52
N GLN A 302 15.60 -24.30 9.77
CA GLN A 302 15.28 -24.73 8.41
C GLN A 302 16.23 -24.03 7.46
N SER A 303 17.08 -24.81 6.81
CA SER A 303 17.81 -24.37 5.63
C SER A 303 16.83 -23.75 4.63
N PRO A 304 17.17 -22.60 4.01
CA PRO A 304 16.26 -21.92 3.10
C PRO A 304 15.88 -22.84 1.92
N SER A 305 14.60 -22.87 1.57
CA SER A 305 14.07 -23.63 0.43
C SER A 305 13.69 -22.73 -0.73
N LEU A 306 14.07 -23.10 -1.94
CA LEU A 306 13.69 -22.39 -3.16
C LEU A 306 12.37 -22.93 -3.71
N HIS A 307 11.39 -22.06 -3.91
CA HIS A 307 10.11 -22.38 -4.54
C HIS A 307 9.94 -21.48 -5.77
N LEU A 308 9.67 -22.06 -6.94
CA LEU A 308 9.57 -21.32 -8.20
C LEU A 308 8.13 -21.27 -8.71
N LEU A 309 7.73 -20.12 -9.23
CA LEU A 309 6.49 -19.98 -10.00
C LEU A 309 6.87 -19.73 -11.47
N VAL A 310 6.35 -20.55 -12.37
CA VAL A 310 6.67 -20.50 -13.80
C VAL A 310 5.40 -20.31 -14.62
N ARG A 311 5.50 -19.52 -15.69
CA ARG A 311 4.38 -19.11 -16.55
C ARG A 311 4.45 -19.66 -17.96
N THR A 312 5.60 -20.21 -18.36
CA THR A 312 5.80 -20.77 -19.71
C THR A 312 6.49 -22.13 -19.66
N PRO A 313 6.40 -22.95 -20.73
CA PRO A 313 7.15 -24.19 -20.87
C PRO A 313 8.67 -24.00 -20.81
N GLU A 314 9.20 -22.93 -21.41
CA GLU A 314 10.65 -22.64 -21.42
C GLU A 314 11.16 -22.31 -20.02
N GLN A 315 10.34 -21.61 -19.21
CA GLN A 315 10.65 -21.38 -17.79
C GLN A 315 10.61 -22.68 -16.98
N LEU A 316 9.72 -23.62 -17.33
CA LEU A 316 9.68 -24.93 -16.69
C LEU A 316 10.96 -25.71 -16.99
N ASP A 317 11.47 -25.70 -18.22
CA ASP A 317 12.72 -26.38 -18.58
C ASP A 317 13.90 -25.85 -17.75
N ALA A 318 14.00 -24.52 -17.61
CA ALA A 318 14.99 -23.90 -16.74
C ALA A 318 14.79 -24.26 -15.25
N ALA A 319 13.55 -24.27 -14.76
CA ALA A 319 13.24 -24.60 -13.37
C ALA A 319 13.56 -26.06 -13.02
N LEU A 320 13.36 -27.00 -13.95
CA LEU A 320 13.71 -28.40 -13.75
C LEU A 320 15.23 -28.59 -13.58
N ALA A 321 16.05 -27.84 -14.32
CA ALA A 321 17.51 -27.87 -14.18
C ALA A 321 18.00 -27.36 -12.80
N VAL A 322 17.20 -26.54 -12.11
CA VAL A 322 17.50 -25.98 -10.79
C VAL A 322 17.10 -26.91 -9.65
N TRP A 323 16.18 -27.85 -9.88
CA TRP A 323 15.64 -28.78 -8.87
C TRP A 323 15.16 -28.07 -7.57
N PRO A 324 14.20 -27.12 -7.66
CA PRO A 324 13.67 -26.41 -6.50
C PRO A 324 12.90 -27.35 -5.54
N ALA A 325 12.60 -26.88 -4.34
CA ALA A 325 11.74 -27.60 -3.41
C ALA A 325 10.30 -27.74 -3.92
N SER A 326 9.83 -26.81 -4.76
CA SER A 326 8.57 -26.97 -5.50
C SER A 326 8.49 -26.07 -6.73
N ILE A 327 7.60 -26.42 -7.66
CA ILE A 327 7.23 -25.61 -8.81
C ILE A 327 5.72 -25.35 -8.80
N THR A 328 5.33 -24.09 -8.92
CA THR A 328 3.95 -23.67 -9.17
C THR A 328 3.79 -23.28 -10.64
N LEU A 329 2.89 -23.94 -11.34
CA LEU A 329 2.57 -23.68 -12.75
C LEU A 329 1.44 -22.64 -12.84
N ASP A 330 1.72 -21.50 -13.47
CA ASP A 330 0.80 -20.37 -13.67
C ASP A 330 0.62 -20.06 -15.16
N TYR A 331 0.01 -20.98 -15.89
CA TYR A 331 -0.25 -20.83 -17.33
C TYR A 331 -1.56 -20.10 -17.55
N LEU A 332 -1.51 -18.98 -18.28
CA LEU A 332 -2.66 -18.09 -18.48
C LEU A 332 -3.88 -18.81 -19.11
N GLU A 333 -3.64 -19.66 -20.12
CA GLU A 333 -4.69 -20.33 -20.89
C GLU A 333 -4.94 -21.79 -20.43
N LEU A 334 -4.26 -22.26 -19.38
CA LEU A 334 -4.30 -23.65 -18.88
C LEU A 334 -3.91 -24.74 -19.92
N TYR A 335 -3.59 -24.37 -21.16
CA TYR A 335 -3.15 -25.29 -22.20
C TYR A 335 -1.78 -25.90 -21.85
N GLY A 336 -1.62 -27.20 -22.11
CA GLY A 336 -0.38 -27.93 -21.80
C GLY A 336 -0.12 -28.18 -20.31
N LEU A 337 -0.99 -27.69 -19.43
CA LEU A 337 -0.77 -27.74 -17.97
C LEU A 337 -0.70 -29.16 -17.43
N ARG A 338 -1.49 -30.11 -17.95
CA ARG A 338 -1.43 -31.53 -17.57
C ARG A 338 -0.05 -32.12 -17.84
N THR A 339 0.47 -31.93 -19.05
CA THR A 339 1.80 -32.39 -19.45
C THR A 339 2.89 -31.76 -18.58
N SER A 340 2.78 -30.47 -18.27
CA SER A 340 3.72 -29.80 -17.36
C SER A 340 3.64 -30.35 -15.94
N VAL A 341 2.45 -30.70 -15.44
CA VAL A 341 2.29 -31.35 -14.12
C VAL A 341 2.99 -32.71 -14.10
N GLU A 342 2.76 -33.54 -15.11
CA GLU A 342 3.37 -34.87 -15.26
C GLU A 342 4.90 -34.76 -15.28
N ARG A 343 5.47 -33.84 -16.08
CA ARG A 343 6.92 -33.60 -16.14
C ARG A 343 7.55 -33.23 -14.80
N VAL A 344 6.88 -32.40 -14.00
CA VAL A 344 7.38 -32.00 -12.66
C VAL A 344 7.30 -33.19 -11.68
N GLN A 345 6.22 -33.98 -11.75
CA GLN A 345 6.07 -35.19 -10.92
C GLN A 345 7.09 -36.26 -11.26
N GLU A 346 7.37 -36.50 -12.54
CA GLU A 346 8.40 -37.43 -13.03
C GLU A 346 9.81 -37.01 -12.56
N ALA A 347 10.06 -35.71 -12.48
CA ALA A 347 11.30 -35.17 -11.90
C ALA A 347 11.36 -35.30 -10.36
N GLY A 348 10.32 -35.81 -9.70
CA GLY A 348 10.26 -35.94 -8.24
C GLY A 348 10.15 -34.63 -7.48
N ILE A 349 9.74 -33.54 -8.15
CA ILE A 349 9.60 -32.21 -7.55
C ILE A 349 8.14 -31.99 -7.14
N ALA A 350 7.90 -31.33 -6.00
CA ALA A 350 6.55 -31.00 -5.58
C ALA A 350 5.91 -29.99 -6.56
N VAL A 351 4.81 -30.38 -7.20
CA VAL A 351 4.09 -29.55 -8.17
C VAL A 351 2.83 -28.92 -7.58
N ARG A 352 2.51 -27.71 -8.03
CA ARG A 352 1.27 -27.00 -7.70
C ARG A 352 0.76 -26.30 -8.95
N VAL A 353 -0.54 -26.02 -9.01
CA VAL A 353 -1.14 -25.26 -10.12
C VAL A 353 -1.84 -24.02 -9.62
N ALA A 354 -1.57 -22.87 -10.24
CA ALA A 354 -2.27 -21.63 -9.94
C ALA A 354 -3.63 -21.59 -10.66
N SER A 355 -4.69 -21.39 -9.90
CA SER A 355 -6.04 -21.26 -10.45
C SER A 355 -6.25 -19.91 -11.15
N PRO A 356 -7.22 -19.70 -12.03
CA PRO A 356 -7.57 -18.34 -12.49
C PRO A 356 -7.96 -17.41 -11.32
N ARG A 357 -7.73 -16.10 -11.50
CA ARG A 357 -8.11 -15.07 -10.50
C ARG A 357 -9.58 -14.69 -10.56
N VAL A 358 -10.18 -14.79 -11.74
CA VAL A 358 -11.59 -14.48 -11.99
C VAL A 358 -12.21 -15.71 -12.62
N LEU A 359 -13.38 -16.10 -12.10
CA LEU A 359 -14.23 -17.12 -12.70
C LEU A 359 -15.42 -16.42 -13.33
N LYS A 360 -15.57 -16.53 -14.65
CA LYS A 360 -16.73 -15.96 -15.37
C LYS A 360 -17.90 -16.95 -15.30
N PRO A 361 -19.15 -16.46 -15.54
CA PRO A 361 -20.28 -17.35 -15.73
C PRO A 361 -19.99 -18.44 -16.77
N ASN A 362 -20.41 -19.68 -16.50
CA ASN A 362 -20.22 -20.88 -17.33
C ASN A 362 -18.79 -21.46 -17.38
N GLU A 363 -17.85 -20.98 -16.54
CA GLU A 363 -16.49 -21.53 -16.44
C GLU A 363 -16.34 -22.66 -15.39
N GLN A 364 -17.43 -23.27 -14.90
CA GLN A 364 -17.39 -24.36 -13.90
C GLN A 364 -16.51 -25.55 -14.32
N ARG A 365 -16.32 -25.76 -15.63
CA ARG A 365 -15.42 -26.79 -16.16
C ARG A 365 -13.97 -26.62 -15.70
N ILE A 366 -13.55 -25.40 -15.38
CA ILE A 366 -12.21 -25.11 -14.85
C ILE A 366 -12.00 -25.79 -13.49
N VAL A 367 -13.02 -25.79 -12.62
CA VAL A 367 -12.95 -26.46 -11.31
C VAL A 367 -12.66 -27.95 -11.50
N ASN A 368 -13.46 -28.61 -12.35
CA ASN A 368 -13.30 -30.03 -12.67
C ASN A 368 -11.94 -30.34 -13.31
N PHE A 369 -11.44 -29.44 -14.17
CA PHE A 369 -10.12 -29.58 -14.77
C PHE A 369 -9.01 -29.54 -13.71
N LEU A 370 -9.04 -28.56 -12.79
CA LEU A 370 -8.06 -28.44 -11.70
C LEU A 370 -8.06 -29.67 -10.78
N LEU A 371 -9.24 -30.18 -10.41
CA LEU A 371 -9.38 -31.40 -9.61
C LEU A 371 -8.73 -32.62 -10.31
N ARG A 372 -8.94 -32.75 -11.64
CA ARG A 372 -8.38 -33.85 -12.45
C ARG A 372 -6.87 -33.78 -12.67
N LEU A 373 -6.18 -32.72 -12.21
CA LEU A 373 -4.71 -32.67 -12.24
C LEU A 373 -4.09 -33.45 -11.08
N GLY A 374 -4.85 -33.74 -10.02
CA GLY A 374 -4.39 -34.58 -8.92
C GLY A 374 -3.20 -33.99 -8.15
N CYS A 375 -3.10 -32.66 -8.09
CA CYS A 375 -2.03 -31.95 -7.40
C CYS A 375 -2.58 -30.76 -6.60
N PRO A 376 -1.83 -30.24 -5.60
CA PRO A 376 -2.21 -29.06 -4.85
C PRO A 376 -2.49 -27.83 -5.74
N VAL A 377 -3.44 -27.00 -5.31
CA VAL A 377 -3.89 -25.81 -6.06
C VAL A 377 -3.57 -24.53 -5.29
N LEU A 378 -2.89 -23.59 -5.94
CA LEU A 378 -2.76 -22.21 -5.49
C LEU A 378 -4.02 -21.44 -5.91
N VAL A 379 -4.92 -21.25 -4.95
CA VAL A 379 -6.24 -20.64 -5.11
C VAL A 379 -6.14 -19.12 -5.06
N ARG A 380 -6.66 -18.47 -6.11
CA ARG A 380 -6.56 -17.02 -6.31
C ARG A 380 -7.90 -16.27 -6.22
N SER A 381 -8.99 -16.98 -5.96
CA SER A 381 -10.36 -16.44 -5.91
C SER A 381 -11.14 -17.10 -4.76
N ALA A 382 -11.85 -16.29 -3.98
CA ALA A 382 -12.73 -16.79 -2.91
C ALA A 382 -13.87 -17.66 -3.45
N GLY A 383 -14.43 -17.31 -4.62
CA GLY A 383 -15.47 -18.12 -5.26
C GLY A 383 -14.93 -19.50 -5.69
N LEU A 384 -13.68 -19.55 -6.14
CA LEU A 384 -13.06 -20.82 -6.50
C LEU A 384 -12.67 -21.65 -5.27
N LEU A 385 -12.19 -21.00 -4.20
CA LEU A 385 -11.96 -21.68 -2.91
C LEU A 385 -13.24 -22.37 -2.43
N HIS A 386 -14.37 -21.66 -2.49
CA HIS A 386 -15.67 -22.20 -2.13
C HIS A 386 -16.08 -23.40 -3.00
N ALA A 387 -15.84 -23.34 -4.31
CA ALA A 387 -16.15 -24.45 -5.21
C ALA A 387 -15.22 -25.67 -5.03
N LEU A 388 -13.92 -25.43 -4.78
CA LEU A 388 -12.92 -26.51 -4.65
C LEU A 388 -13.04 -27.26 -3.32
N ARG A 389 -13.36 -26.57 -2.22
CA ARG A 389 -13.48 -27.20 -0.88
C ARG A 389 -14.69 -28.14 -0.76
N GLU A 390 -15.71 -27.96 -1.61
CA GLU A 390 -16.92 -28.80 -1.62
C GLU A 390 -16.71 -30.10 -2.40
N ALA A 391 -15.57 -30.24 -3.10
CA ALA A 391 -15.23 -31.46 -3.81
C ALA A 391 -14.89 -32.58 -2.80
N PRO A 392 -15.41 -33.81 -2.98
CA PRO A 392 -15.13 -34.95 -2.09
C PRO A 392 -13.63 -35.26 -1.97
N ASP A 393 -12.89 -35.09 -3.07
CA ASP A 393 -11.46 -35.33 -3.18
C ASP A 393 -10.69 -34.01 -3.38
N ALA A 394 -11.02 -33.00 -2.57
CA ALA A 394 -10.37 -31.69 -2.67
C ALA A 394 -8.84 -31.83 -2.47
N PRO A 395 -8.02 -31.33 -3.42
CA PRO A 395 -6.58 -31.32 -3.25
C PRO A 395 -6.18 -30.35 -2.13
N GLU A 396 -4.92 -30.40 -1.69
CA GLU A 396 -4.40 -29.37 -0.79
C GLU A 396 -4.55 -27.98 -1.43
N LEU A 397 -5.21 -27.07 -0.72
CA LEU A 397 -5.48 -25.72 -1.20
C LEU A 397 -4.55 -24.73 -0.51
N ILE A 398 -3.93 -23.86 -1.31
CA ILE A 398 -2.99 -22.83 -0.86
C ILE A 398 -3.54 -21.48 -1.28
N GLY A 399 -3.61 -20.50 -0.38
CA GLY A 399 -4.08 -19.16 -0.71
C GLY A 399 -3.00 -18.29 -1.33
N ASP A 400 -3.30 -17.67 -2.46
CA ASP A 400 -2.47 -16.64 -3.10
C ASP A 400 -2.70 -15.26 -2.47
N PHE A 401 -1.76 -14.35 -2.69
CA PHE A 401 -1.86 -12.96 -2.24
C PHE A 401 -3.15 -12.28 -2.72
N SER A 402 -3.70 -12.70 -3.88
CA SER A 402 -4.92 -12.12 -4.46
C SER A 402 -6.20 -12.41 -3.68
N LEU A 403 -6.16 -13.27 -2.65
CA LEU A 403 -7.25 -13.40 -1.70
C LEU A 403 -7.38 -12.18 -0.76
N ASN A 404 -6.43 -11.25 -0.80
CA ASN A 404 -6.44 -9.99 -0.05
C ASN A 404 -6.55 -10.19 1.48
N ALA A 405 -5.85 -11.19 2.01
CA ALA A 405 -5.77 -11.40 3.45
C ALA A 405 -4.83 -10.36 4.10
N ALA A 406 -5.42 -9.26 4.56
CA ALA A 406 -4.73 -8.10 5.13
C ALA A 406 -4.77 -8.04 6.67
N ASN A 407 -5.50 -8.93 7.33
CA ASN A 407 -5.63 -8.91 8.78
C ASN A 407 -5.91 -10.32 9.33
N GLU A 408 -5.88 -10.45 10.65
CA GLU A 408 -6.09 -11.71 11.36
C GLU A 408 -7.45 -12.34 11.06
N LEU A 409 -8.53 -11.55 11.06
CA LEU A 409 -9.89 -12.07 10.83
C LEU A 409 -10.02 -12.68 9.44
N THR A 410 -9.55 -11.98 8.41
CA THR A 410 -9.57 -12.47 7.03
C THR A 410 -8.70 -13.70 6.87
N ALA A 411 -7.48 -13.70 7.43
CA ALA A 411 -6.58 -14.84 7.35
C ALA A 411 -7.14 -16.09 8.05
N ARG A 412 -7.66 -15.95 9.28
CA ARG A 412 -8.35 -17.04 10.00
C ARG A 412 -9.55 -17.56 9.24
N THR A 413 -10.33 -16.66 8.63
CA THR A 413 -11.48 -17.04 7.81
C THR A 413 -11.01 -17.95 6.67
N PHE A 414 -10.03 -17.54 5.87
CA PHE A 414 -9.55 -18.35 4.76
C PHE A 414 -8.91 -19.67 5.18
N LEU A 415 -8.17 -19.71 6.29
CA LEU A 415 -7.65 -20.96 6.85
C LEU A 415 -8.78 -21.90 7.28
N ALA A 416 -9.81 -21.37 7.95
CA ALA A 416 -11.00 -22.14 8.33
C ALA A 416 -11.83 -22.63 7.12
N LEU A 417 -11.71 -22.01 5.95
CA LEU A 417 -12.30 -22.47 4.70
C LEU A 417 -11.53 -23.64 4.06
N GLY A 418 -10.45 -24.13 4.69
CA GLY A 418 -9.71 -25.33 4.27
C GLY A 418 -8.37 -25.06 3.58
N LEU A 419 -7.85 -23.83 3.64
CA LEU A 419 -6.50 -23.56 3.16
C LEU A 419 -5.44 -24.13 4.11
N ALA A 420 -4.45 -24.84 3.56
CA ALA A 420 -3.30 -25.34 4.31
C ALA A 420 -2.32 -24.22 4.67
N ARG A 421 -2.20 -23.20 3.81
CA ARG A 421 -1.39 -22.00 4.04
C ARG A 421 -1.90 -20.84 3.21
N LEU A 422 -1.45 -19.63 3.55
CA LEU A 422 -1.92 -18.38 2.94
C LEU A 422 -0.75 -17.42 2.72
N THR A 423 -0.65 -16.87 1.52
CA THR A 423 0.22 -15.73 1.24
C THR A 423 -0.56 -14.44 1.56
N PRO A 424 -0.08 -13.57 2.47
CA PRO A 424 -0.74 -12.30 2.74
C PRO A 424 -0.75 -11.36 1.53
N THR A 425 -1.62 -10.34 1.56
CA THR A 425 -1.65 -9.28 0.54
C THR A 425 -0.34 -8.49 0.50
N HIS A 426 -0.09 -7.80 -0.61
CA HIS A 426 1.02 -6.86 -0.77
C HIS A 426 0.86 -5.56 0.04
N ASP A 427 -0.32 -5.31 0.60
CA ASP A 427 -0.59 -4.11 1.42
C ASP A 427 0.09 -4.18 2.79
N LEU A 428 0.62 -5.34 3.19
CA LEU A 428 1.31 -5.53 4.46
C LEU A 428 2.82 -5.36 4.32
N ASN A 429 3.41 -4.57 5.21
CA ASN A 429 4.86 -4.50 5.36
C ASN A 429 5.42 -5.72 6.12
N ALA A 430 6.75 -5.88 6.14
CA ALA A 430 7.41 -7.03 6.76
C ALA A 430 7.08 -7.22 8.25
N ALA A 431 6.92 -6.13 9.01
CA ALA A 431 6.56 -6.19 10.43
C ALA A 431 5.12 -6.68 10.61
N GLN A 432 4.19 -6.19 9.78
CA GLN A 432 2.79 -6.61 9.79
C GLN A 432 2.63 -8.08 9.36
N VAL A 433 3.38 -8.54 8.36
CA VAL A 433 3.41 -9.97 7.97
C VAL A 433 3.91 -10.83 9.14
N SER A 434 4.97 -10.40 9.81
CA SER A 434 5.54 -11.11 10.96
C SER A 434 4.59 -11.16 12.16
N ASP A 435 3.88 -10.06 12.44
CA ASP A 435 2.90 -10.00 13.51
C ASP A 435 1.66 -10.83 13.20
N LEU A 436 1.17 -10.78 11.94
CA LEU A 436 0.09 -11.63 11.46
C LEU A 436 0.43 -13.11 11.62
N ALA A 437 1.64 -13.52 11.22
CA ALA A 437 2.10 -14.89 11.41
C ALA A 437 2.10 -15.28 12.90
N ARG A 438 2.71 -14.47 13.78
CA ARG A 438 2.73 -14.73 15.23
C ARG A 438 1.34 -14.88 15.85
N ARG A 439 0.36 -14.09 15.40
CA ARG A 439 -1.02 -14.17 15.92
C ARG A 439 -1.77 -15.39 15.43
N LEU A 440 -1.52 -15.85 14.21
CA LEU A 440 -2.21 -17.00 13.63
C LEU A 440 -1.76 -18.32 14.26
N GLY A 441 -0.53 -18.37 14.80
CA GLY A 441 0.13 -19.57 15.31
C GLY A 441 1.09 -20.13 14.27
#